data_AF-A0A7X9D3M2-F1
#
_entry.id   AF-A0A7X9D3M2-F1
#
_cell.length_a   1.000
_cell.length_b   1.000
_cell.length_c   1.000
_cell.angle_alpha   90.00
_cell.angle_beta   90.00
_cell.angle_gamma   90.00
#
_symmetry.space_group_name_H-M   'P 1'
#
loop_
_entity.id
_entity.type
_entity.pdbx_description
1 polymer ?
#
loop_
_entity_poly.entity_id
_entity_poly.type
_entity_poly.pdbx_seq_one_letter_code
_entity_poly.pdbx_strand_id
1 'polypeptide(L)'
;MKRHTKIVGLISIVLLIVVLLIIIFVNNFSANPVTPDKKVADLKDFTITIEMTERGVKLHSLEGSAWLDLELYPLTKREMAFDQYGSASSFSDDSATADFIEIATDPDLANYLMTIAKSEDGVVLKGYKGTAWKTLTFSLQVGDKKSINQNGMI
;
A
#
# COMPACT_ATOMS: atom_id res chain seq x y z
N MET A 1 -52.85 -0.88 55.23
CA MET A 1 -51.50 -0.39 54.81
C MET A 1 -50.59 -1.51 54.23
N LYS A 2 -51.11 -2.46 53.43
CA LYS A 2 -50.32 -3.59 52.86
C LYS A 2 -50.32 -3.67 51.32
N ARG A 3 -51.15 -2.87 50.64
CA ARG A 3 -51.36 -2.95 49.18
C ARG A 3 -50.33 -2.12 48.40
N HIS A 4 -49.88 -0.98 48.95
CA HIS A 4 -48.87 -0.12 48.32
C HIS A 4 -47.46 -0.74 48.30
N THR A 5 -47.06 -1.44 49.37
CA THR A 5 -45.74 -2.09 49.46
C THR A 5 -45.55 -3.20 48.43
N LYS A 6 -46.64 -3.91 48.07
CA LYS A 6 -46.60 -4.97 47.04
C LYS A 6 -46.43 -4.42 45.63
N ILE A 7 -47.04 -3.28 45.32
CA ILE A 7 -46.95 -2.64 43.99
C ILE A 7 -45.56 -2.02 43.78
N VAL A 8 -45.00 -1.37 44.81
CA VAL A 8 -43.64 -0.83 44.77
C VAL A 8 -42.60 -1.94 44.65
N GLY A 9 -42.79 -3.06 45.35
CA GLY A 9 -41.94 -4.24 45.21
C GLY A 9 -41.99 -4.85 43.80
N LEU A 10 -43.17 -4.95 43.19
CA LEU A 10 -43.33 -5.48 41.84
C LEU A 10 -42.67 -4.58 40.78
N ILE A 11 -42.80 -3.26 40.91
CA ILE A 11 -42.15 -2.29 40.01
C ILE A 11 -40.62 -2.37 40.16
N SER A 12 -40.11 -2.49 41.39
CA SER A 12 -38.67 -2.60 41.65
C SER A 12 -38.08 -3.90 41.09
N ILE A 13 -38.80 -5.02 41.17
CA ILE A 13 -38.39 -6.30 40.58
C ILE A 13 -38.36 -6.22 39.04
N VAL A 14 -39.39 -5.60 38.42
CA VAL A 14 -39.42 -5.41 36.96
C VAL A 14 -38.26 -4.54 36.49
N LEU A 15 -37.95 -3.46 37.22
CA LEU A 15 -36.81 -2.59 36.89
C LEU A 15 -35.47 -3.34 36.96
N LEU A 16 -35.31 -4.22 37.96
CA LEU A 16 -34.11 -5.02 38.15
C LEU A 16 -33.95 -6.08 37.04
N ILE A 17 -35.05 -6.67 36.59
CA ILE A 17 -35.07 -7.59 35.43
C ILE A 17 -34.70 -6.85 34.14
N VAL A 18 -35.22 -5.65 33.91
CA VAL A 18 -34.89 -4.85 32.72
C VAL A 18 -33.40 -4.49 32.68
N VAL A 19 -32.81 -4.11 33.81
CA VAL A 19 -31.37 -3.82 33.91
C VAL A 19 -30.53 -5.06 33.62
N LEU A 20 -30.91 -6.23 34.13
CA LEU A 20 -30.23 -7.50 33.83
C LEU A 20 -30.28 -7.85 32.34
N LEU A 21 -31.41 -7.61 31.66
CA LEU A 21 -31.55 -7.88 30.23
C LEU A 21 -30.66 -6.95 29.37
N ILE A 22 -30.49 -5.70 29.77
CA ILE A 22 -29.60 -4.75 29.07
C ILE A 22 -28.14 -5.19 29.18
N ILE A 23 -27.70 -5.65 30.37
CA ILE A 23 -26.32 -6.12 30.59
C ILE A 23 -26.02 -7.35 29.71
N ILE A 24 -26.96 -8.29 29.60
CA ILE A 24 -26.81 -9.47 28.74
C ILE A 24 -26.71 -9.05 27.26
N PHE A 25 -27.48 -8.05 26.83
CA PHE A 25 -27.47 -7.61 25.43
C PHE A 25 -26.15 -6.93 25.04
N VAL A 26 -25.55 -6.12 25.92
CA VAL A 26 -24.27 -5.42 25.65
C VAL A 26 -23.11 -6.41 25.51
N ASN A 27 -23.14 -7.53 26.23
CA ASN A 27 -22.04 -8.51 26.23
C ASN A 27 -22.01 -9.43 24.99
N ASN A 28 -23.03 -9.40 24.12
CA ASN A 28 -23.08 -10.26 22.92
C ASN A 28 -22.62 -9.54 21.64
N PHE A 29 -22.22 -8.26 21.71
CA PHE A 29 -21.74 -7.53 20.54
C PHE A 29 -20.22 -7.71 20.36
N SER A 30 -19.79 -8.95 20.08
CA SER A 30 -18.44 -9.20 19.59
C SER A 30 -18.44 -9.03 18.07
N ALA A 31 -18.27 -7.79 17.62
CA ALA A 31 -17.96 -7.52 16.22
C ALA A 31 -16.53 -8.03 15.94
N ASN A 32 -16.42 -9.23 15.39
CA ASN A 32 -15.14 -9.65 14.80
C ASN A 32 -14.83 -8.64 13.69
N PRO A 33 -13.67 -7.95 13.71
CA PRO A 33 -13.28 -7.13 12.59
C PRO A 33 -13.22 -8.04 11.36
N VAL A 34 -14.08 -7.78 10.38
CA VAL A 34 -13.95 -8.36 9.04
C VAL A 34 -12.67 -7.77 8.49
N THR A 35 -11.57 -8.48 8.70
CA THR A 35 -10.34 -8.21 8.00
C THR A 35 -10.62 -8.70 6.58
N PRO A 36 -10.52 -7.85 5.53
CA PRO A 36 -10.56 -8.35 4.17
C PRO A 36 -9.54 -9.47 4.10
N ASP A 37 -9.97 -10.63 3.62
CA ASP A 37 -9.08 -11.75 3.33
C ASP A 37 -8.10 -11.23 2.28
N LYS A 38 -6.97 -10.66 2.74
CA LYS A 38 -5.88 -10.29 1.87
C LYS A 38 -5.43 -11.63 1.35
N LYS A 39 -5.93 -12.00 0.17
CA LYS A 39 -5.09 -12.68 -0.82
C LYS A 39 -3.79 -11.91 -0.74
N VAL A 40 -2.78 -12.47 -0.07
CA VAL A 40 -1.42 -12.03 -0.24
C VAL A 40 -1.25 -12.20 -1.73
N ALA A 41 -1.31 -11.07 -2.46
CA ALA A 41 -1.09 -11.10 -3.89
C ALA A 41 0.24 -11.83 -4.02
N ASP A 42 0.28 -12.87 -4.86
CA ASP A 42 1.50 -13.59 -5.15
C ASP A 42 2.40 -12.63 -5.94
N LEU A 43 3.01 -11.70 -5.20
CA LEU A 43 3.86 -10.66 -5.71
C LEU A 43 5.19 -11.33 -6.00
N LYS A 44 5.54 -11.38 -7.27
CA LYS A 44 6.85 -11.84 -7.68
C LYS A 44 7.93 -10.92 -7.11
N ASP A 45 9.02 -11.53 -6.69
CA ASP A 45 10.14 -10.82 -6.10
C ASP A 45 10.85 -9.95 -7.15
N PHE A 46 11.21 -8.74 -6.72
CA PHE A 46 12.15 -7.88 -7.42
C PHE A 46 13.00 -7.16 -6.40
N THR A 47 14.22 -6.80 -6.79
CA THR A 47 15.07 -5.95 -5.95
C THR A 47 15.75 -4.90 -6.83
N ILE A 48 15.49 -3.63 -6.55
CA ILE A 48 16.05 -2.50 -7.30
C ILE A 48 16.78 -1.57 -6.34
N THR A 49 18.04 -1.27 -6.63
CA THR A 49 18.83 -0.25 -5.94
C THR A 49 18.77 1.05 -6.73
N ILE A 50 18.39 2.13 -6.06
CA ILE A 50 18.27 3.48 -6.62
C ILE A 50 19.46 4.29 -6.12
N GLU A 51 20.26 4.79 -7.04
CA GLU A 51 21.37 5.70 -6.78
C GLU A 51 21.02 7.09 -7.32
N MET A 52 21.11 8.11 -6.47
CA MET A 52 20.94 9.50 -6.92
C MET A 52 22.25 9.97 -7.58
N THR A 53 22.13 10.53 -8.78
CA THR A 53 23.27 11.12 -9.50
C THR A 53 23.08 12.63 -9.62
N GLU A 54 24.10 13.34 -10.14
CA GLU A 54 23.99 14.78 -10.37
C GLU A 54 22.87 15.16 -11.37
N ARG A 55 22.51 14.25 -12.28
CA ARG A 55 21.57 14.52 -13.39
C ARG A 55 20.23 13.81 -13.22
N GLY A 56 20.16 12.74 -12.45
CA GLY A 56 18.95 11.95 -12.30
C GLY A 56 19.12 10.78 -11.34
N VAL A 57 18.62 9.60 -11.73
CA VAL A 57 18.86 8.36 -10.97
C VAL A 57 19.44 7.26 -11.85
N LYS A 58 20.28 6.43 -11.25
CA LYS A 58 20.66 5.13 -11.78
C LYS A 58 19.92 4.06 -10.99
N LEU A 59 19.20 3.20 -11.68
CA LEU A 59 18.53 2.04 -11.13
C LEU A 59 19.36 0.80 -11.45
N HIS A 60 19.61 -0.04 -10.44
CA HIS A 60 20.30 -1.30 -10.59
C HIS A 60 19.39 -2.43 -10.13
N SER A 61 18.97 -3.30 -11.04
CA SER A 61 18.12 -4.45 -10.73
C SER A 61 18.97 -5.66 -10.39
N LEU A 62 18.79 -6.21 -9.19
CA LEU A 62 19.39 -7.48 -8.79
C LEU A 62 18.54 -8.66 -9.28
N GLU A 63 17.22 -8.49 -9.36
CA GLU A 63 16.26 -9.50 -9.82
C GLU A 63 14.91 -8.85 -10.21
N GLY A 64 14.12 -9.57 -11.00
CA GLY A 64 12.75 -9.19 -11.37
C GLY A 64 12.62 -8.27 -12.59
N SER A 65 13.75 -7.87 -13.20
CA SER A 65 13.80 -7.02 -14.41
C SER A 65 14.61 -7.67 -15.53
N ALA A 66 14.28 -7.35 -16.78
CA ALA A 66 15.04 -7.73 -17.97
C ALA A 66 16.32 -6.89 -18.18
N TRP A 67 16.51 -5.86 -17.36
CA TRP A 67 17.64 -4.94 -17.39
C TRP A 67 18.43 -5.03 -16.09
N LEU A 68 19.76 -4.88 -16.18
CA LEU A 68 20.64 -4.79 -15.02
C LEU A 68 20.76 -3.35 -14.52
N ASP A 69 20.97 -2.41 -15.44
CA ASP A 69 21.07 -0.99 -15.17
C ASP A 69 20.05 -0.23 -16.02
N LEU A 70 19.35 0.73 -15.42
CA LEU A 70 18.45 1.66 -16.11
C LEU A 70 18.70 3.07 -15.59
N GLU A 71 18.96 4.01 -16.49
CA GLU A 71 19.21 5.41 -16.14
C GLU A 71 18.01 6.27 -16.51
N LEU A 72 17.54 7.09 -15.57
CA LEU A 72 16.43 8.01 -15.77
C LEU A 72 16.92 9.43 -15.53
N TYR A 73 17.12 10.16 -16.63
CA TYR A 73 17.59 11.54 -16.64
C TYR A 73 16.79 12.41 -17.63
N PRO A 74 16.54 13.69 -17.31
CA PRO A 74 16.75 14.31 -16.00
C PRO A 74 15.69 13.87 -14.98
N LEU A 75 16.07 13.68 -13.71
CA LEU A 75 15.07 13.50 -12.66
C LEU A 75 14.49 14.87 -12.27
N THR A 76 13.21 15.05 -12.52
CA THR A 76 12.46 16.28 -12.20
C THR A 76 11.30 15.97 -11.26
N LYS A 77 10.49 16.98 -10.92
CA LYS A 77 9.26 16.76 -10.15
C LYS A 77 8.17 16.03 -10.96
N ARG A 78 8.33 15.91 -12.29
CA ARG A 78 7.44 15.10 -13.13
C ARG A 78 7.77 13.62 -12.93
N GLU A 79 6.73 12.82 -12.87
CA GLU A 79 6.82 11.37 -12.77
C GLU A 79 7.36 10.76 -14.07
N MET A 80 8.32 9.85 -13.91
CA MET A 80 8.81 8.99 -14.98
C MET A 80 8.45 7.55 -14.65
N ALA A 81 7.72 6.89 -15.54
CA ALA A 81 7.32 5.51 -15.36
C ALA A 81 8.39 4.53 -15.84
N PHE A 82 8.50 3.41 -15.14
CA PHE A 82 9.33 2.29 -15.54
C PHE A 82 8.73 0.97 -15.02
N ASP A 83 9.09 -0.11 -15.71
CA ASP A 83 8.63 -1.46 -15.47
C ASP A 83 9.80 -2.47 -15.57
N GLN A 84 9.48 -3.77 -15.57
CA GLN A 84 10.47 -4.84 -15.72
C GLN A 84 11.23 -4.82 -17.05
N TYR A 85 10.74 -4.11 -18.07
CA TYR A 85 11.37 -4.03 -19.39
C TYR A 85 12.13 -2.72 -19.62
N GLY A 86 11.88 -1.68 -18.82
CA GLY A 86 12.66 -0.44 -18.86
C GLY A 86 11.80 0.79 -18.59
N SER A 87 12.09 1.89 -19.29
CA SER A 87 11.25 3.09 -19.24
C SER A 87 9.92 2.83 -19.97
N ALA A 88 8.80 3.08 -19.30
CA ALA A 88 7.47 2.87 -19.85
C ALA A 88 7.01 4.13 -20.61
N SER A 89 7.26 4.16 -21.92
CA SER A 89 6.95 5.31 -22.80
C SER A 89 5.47 5.69 -22.89
N SER A 90 4.58 4.82 -22.41
CA SER A 90 3.12 4.96 -22.53
C SER A 90 2.43 5.26 -21.18
N PHE A 91 3.11 6.02 -20.31
CA PHE A 91 2.50 6.54 -19.09
C PHE A 91 1.94 7.94 -19.34
N SER A 92 0.65 8.16 -19.07
CA SER A 92 0.03 9.49 -19.08
C SER A 92 -0.46 9.84 -17.68
N ASP A 93 -0.08 11.03 -17.20
CA ASP A 93 -0.44 11.56 -15.88
C ASP A 93 -1.96 11.74 -15.69
N ASP A 94 -2.72 11.82 -16.79
CA ASP A 94 -4.13 12.22 -16.81
C ASP A 94 -5.12 11.09 -16.50
N SER A 95 -4.63 9.88 -16.24
CA SER A 95 -5.51 8.73 -16.07
C SER A 95 -5.23 7.95 -14.79
N ALA A 96 -6.18 8.03 -13.86
CA ALA A 96 -6.34 7.03 -12.79
C ALA A 96 -6.56 5.60 -13.32
N THR A 97 -6.65 5.44 -14.65
CA THR A 97 -6.62 4.18 -15.39
C THR A 97 -5.59 4.32 -16.49
N ALA A 98 -4.31 4.28 -16.16
CA ALA A 98 -3.31 4.24 -17.20
C ALA A 98 -3.57 2.98 -18.05
N ASP A 99 -4.08 3.20 -19.27
CA ASP A 99 -4.41 2.17 -20.25
C ASP A 99 -3.08 1.63 -20.79
N PHE A 100 -2.39 0.86 -19.96
CA PHE A 100 -1.25 0.10 -20.42
C PHE A 100 -1.78 -1.04 -21.26
N ILE A 101 -1.31 -1.11 -22.51
CA ILE A 101 -1.37 -2.33 -23.28
C ILE A 101 -0.72 -3.40 -22.41
N GLU A 102 -1.48 -4.42 -21.97
CA GLU A 102 -0.90 -5.58 -21.31
C GLU A 102 0.04 -6.24 -22.32
N ILE A 103 1.33 -5.91 -22.23
CA ILE A 103 2.38 -6.64 -22.90
C ILE A 103 2.38 -8.03 -22.26
N ALA A 104 2.40 -9.07 -23.09
CA ALA A 104 2.46 -10.45 -22.63
C ALA A 104 3.51 -10.58 -21.51
N THR A 105 3.09 -11.02 -20.34
CA THR A 105 3.94 -11.05 -19.16
C THR A 105 4.92 -12.21 -19.28
N ASP A 106 6.22 -11.93 -19.16
CA ASP A 106 7.21 -12.98 -18.98
C ASP A 106 7.03 -13.62 -17.58
N PRO A 107 6.86 -14.95 -17.48
CA PRO A 107 6.72 -15.63 -16.20
C PRO A 107 7.95 -15.49 -15.30
N ASP A 108 9.12 -15.17 -15.82
CA ASP A 108 10.36 -15.04 -15.05
C ASP A 108 10.61 -13.61 -14.53
N LEU A 109 9.79 -12.64 -14.95
CA LEU A 109 9.91 -11.24 -14.51
C LEU A 109 8.81 -10.84 -13.52
N ALA A 110 9.10 -9.83 -12.70
CA ALA A 110 8.27 -9.47 -11.56
C ALA A 110 6.96 -8.72 -11.90
N ASN A 111 6.79 -8.30 -13.16
CA ASN A 111 5.56 -7.66 -13.67
C ASN A 111 5.11 -6.47 -12.79
N TYR A 112 6.04 -5.59 -12.46
CA TYR A 112 5.79 -4.37 -11.71
C TYR A 112 5.61 -3.17 -12.63
N LEU A 113 4.96 -2.14 -12.13
CA LEU A 113 4.91 -0.84 -12.77
C LEU A 113 4.98 0.23 -11.67
N MET A 114 5.90 1.16 -11.85
CA MET A 114 6.10 2.24 -10.90
C MET A 114 6.51 3.54 -11.58
N THR A 115 6.28 4.66 -10.90
CA THR A 115 6.85 5.95 -11.27
C THR A 115 7.88 6.41 -10.25
N ILE A 116 8.85 7.21 -10.70
CA ILE A 116 9.77 7.94 -9.84
C ILE A 116 9.74 9.43 -10.17
N ALA A 117 9.80 10.27 -9.14
CA ALA A 117 9.94 11.72 -9.26
C ALA A 117 10.89 12.25 -8.17
N LYS A 118 11.52 13.40 -8.44
CA LYS A 118 12.29 14.16 -7.46
C LYS A 118 11.36 14.80 -6.44
N SER A 119 11.66 14.65 -5.15
CA SER A 119 11.04 15.41 -4.07
C SER A 119 11.96 16.54 -3.59
N GLU A 120 11.62 17.22 -2.50
CA GLU A 120 12.46 18.28 -1.94
C GLU A 120 13.82 17.73 -1.49
N ASP A 121 13.81 16.61 -0.77
CA ASP A 121 15.01 16.03 -0.13
C ASP A 121 15.45 14.67 -0.70
N GLY A 122 14.82 14.20 -1.78
CA GLY A 122 15.14 12.88 -2.35
C GLY A 122 14.19 12.46 -3.47
N VAL A 123 13.52 11.33 -3.27
CA VAL A 123 12.66 10.71 -4.30
C VAL A 123 11.30 10.30 -3.75
N VAL A 124 10.32 10.31 -4.64
CA VAL A 124 8.99 9.71 -4.44
C VAL A 124 8.81 8.63 -5.49
N LEU A 125 8.43 7.43 -5.04
CA LEU A 125 8.02 6.33 -5.89
C LEU A 125 6.54 6.09 -5.73
N LYS A 126 5.83 5.82 -6.83
CA LYS A 126 4.45 5.33 -6.78
C LYS A 126 4.34 3.97 -7.43
N GLY A 127 3.73 3.04 -6.72
CA GLY A 127 3.48 1.68 -7.18
C GLY A 127 2.08 1.57 -7.80
N TYR A 128 2.02 1.12 -9.05
CA TYR A 128 0.76 0.89 -9.78
C TYR A 128 0.48 -0.61 -9.97
N LYS A 129 1.53 -1.43 -10.09
CA LYS A 129 1.45 -2.89 -10.22
C LYS A 129 2.66 -3.55 -9.53
N GLY A 130 2.49 -4.80 -9.09
CA GLY A 130 3.59 -5.63 -8.56
C GLY A 130 4.18 -5.16 -7.23
N THR A 131 3.48 -4.29 -6.49
CA THR A 131 3.95 -3.71 -5.21
C THR A 131 2.86 -3.79 -4.14
N ALA A 132 3.25 -4.05 -2.90
CA ALA A 132 2.37 -4.04 -1.73
C ALA A 132 2.11 -2.61 -1.21
N TRP A 133 2.86 -1.63 -1.71
CA TRP A 133 2.84 -0.23 -1.32
C TRP A 133 2.35 0.65 -2.48
N LYS A 134 1.66 1.74 -2.14
CA LYS A 134 1.20 2.74 -3.13
C LYS A 134 2.23 3.84 -3.35
N THR A 135 2.90 4.26 -2.28
CA THR A 135 3.89 5.34 -2.33
C THR A 135 5.02 5.03 -1.36
N LEU A 136 6.26 5.22 -1.82
CA LEU A 136 7.43 5.32 -0.96
C LEU A 136 8.03 6.72 -1.12
N THR A 137 8.50 7.29 -0.02
CA THR A 137 9.18 8.58 -0.04
C THR A 137 10.34 8.49 0.93
N PHE A 138 11.51 8.87 0.46
CA PHE A 138 12.72 8.85 1.27
C PHE A 138 13.71 9.89 0.76
N SER A 139 14.51 10.39 1.70
CA SER A 139 15.63 11.27 1.41
C SER A 139 16.72 10.49 0.69
N LEU A 140 17.32 11.09 -0.33
CA LEU A 140 18.39 10.48 -1.11
C LEU A 140 19.24 11.60 -1.72
N GLN A 141 20.46 11.80 -1.19
CA GLN A 141 21.38 12.81 -1.71
C GLN A 141 22.24 12.24 -2.82
N VAL A 142 22.89 13.10 -3.61
CA VAL A 142 23.79 12.67 -4.70
C VAL A 142 24.87 11.73 -4.16
N GLY A 143 25.00 10.55 -4.77
CA GLY A 143 25.90 9.47 -4.35
C GLY A 143 25.29 8.48 -3.37
N ASP A 144 24.17 8.83 -2.70
CA ASP A 144 23.46 7.91 -1.82
C ASP A 144 22.72 6.84 -2.62
N LYS A 145 22.52 5.70 -1.96
CA LYS A 145 21.82 4.55 -2.51
C LYS A 145 20.72 4.08 -1.58
N LYS A 146 19.60 3.64 -2.14
CA LYS A 146 18.53 2.98 -1.40
C LYS A 146 17.92 1.86 -2.22
N SER A 147 17.73 0.71 -1.60
CA SER A 147 17.13 -0.45 -2.24
C SER A 147 15.65 -0.58 -1.88
N ILE A 148 14.88 -1.10 -2.83
CA ILE A 148 13.45 -1.38 -2.70
C ILE A 148 13.12 -2.76 -3.26
N ASN A 149 12.02 -3.32 -2.77
CA ASN A 149 11.40 -4.53 -3.27
C ASN A 149 9.87 -4.40 -3.29
N GLN A 150 9.17 -5.49 -3.58
CA GLN A 150 7.70 -5.55 -3.64
C GLN A 150 7.03 -5.20 -2.31
N ASN A 151 7.73 -5.35 -1.19
CA ASN A 151 7.20 -5.09 0.15
C ASN A 151 7.57 -3.69 0.69
N GLY A 152 8.59 -3.04 0.15
CA GLY A 152 8.96 -1.67 0.54
C GLY A 152 10.44 -1.38 0.38
N MET A 153 10.96 -0.54 1.27
CA MET A 153 12.39 -0.24 1.39
C MET A 153 13.12 -1.35 2.13
N ILE A 154 14.35 -1.66 1.70
CA ILE A 154 15.26 -2.60 2.37
C ILE A 154 16.60 -1.96 2.73
#